data_AF-A0A1H7UDL9-F1
#
_entry.id   AF-A0A1H7UDL9-F1
#
_cell.length_a   1.000
_cell.length_b   1.000
_cell.length_c   1.000
_cell.angle_alpha   90.00
_cell.angle_beta   90.00
_cell.angle_gamma   90.00
#
_symmetry.space_group_name_H-M   'P 1'
#
loop_
_entity.id
_entity.type
_entity.pdbx_description
1 polymer ?
#
loop_
_entity_poly.entity_id
_entity_poly.type
_entity_poly.pdbx_seq_one_letter_code
_entity_poly.pdbx_strand_id
1 'polypeptide(L)' 'MYTAIKGIYENGVLRLLEPAPNIKKAEVVVTFLEEEKKATTKKARKPGGLLRLQKNSGKRFDIPKDFNDPINDLKDYM' A
#
# COMPACT_ATOMS: atom_id res chain seq x y z
N MET A 1 -39.29 12.91 -8.82
CA MET A 1 -38.17 12.52 -7.94
C MET A 1 -37.12 11.85 -8.81
N TYR A 2 -35.88 12.34 -8.79
CA TYR A 2 -34.79 11.72 -9.55
C TYR A 2 -34.11 10.66 -8.68
N THR A 3 -33.87 9.48 -9.24
CA THR A 3 -33.21 8.37 -8.55
C THR A 3 -31.93 8.03 -9.29
N ALA A 4 -30.80 8.11 -8.61
CA ALA A 4 -29.52 7.67 -9.15
C ALA A 4 -29.32 6.20 -8.77
N ILE A 5 -29.15 5.33 -9.77
CA ILE A 5 -28.92 3.89 -9.59
C ILE A 5 -27.49 3.59 -10.00
N LYS A 6 -26.75 2.91 -9.14
CA LYS A 6 -25.39 2.46 -9.47
C LYS A 6 -25.45 1.25 -10.39
N GLY A 7 -24.54 1.23 -11.34
CA GLY A 7 -24.37 0.13 -12.27
C GLY A 7 -22.92 -0.02 -12.68
N ILE A 8 -22.61 -1.18 -13.25
CA ILE A 8 -21.31 -1.48 -13.84
C ILE A 8 -21.49 -1.43 -15.35
N TYR A 9 -20.67 -0.63 -16.01
CA TYR A 9 -20.57 -0.61 -17.46
C TYR A 9 -19.33 -1.40 -17.90
N GLU A 10 -19.54 -2.45 -18.68
CA GLU A 10 -18.47 -3.31 -19.17
C GLU A 10 -18.76 -3.70 -20.62
N ASN A 11 -17.81 -3.44 -21.52
CA ASN A 11 -17.89 -3.84 -22.94
C ASN A 11 -19.19 -3.44 -23.66
N GLY A 12 -19.72 -2.24 -23.38
CA GLY A 12 -20.97 -1.77 -24.00
C GLY A 12 -22.25 -2.22 -23.29
N VAL A 13 -22.14 -3.05 -22.26
CA VAL A 13 -23.30 -3.54 -21.49
C VAL A 13 -23.34 -2.85 -20.13
N LEU A 14 -24.47 -2.18 -19.84
CA LEU A 14 -24.75 -1.60 -18.52
C LEU A 14 -25.53 -2.62 -17.68
N ARG A 15 -24.98 -3.02 -16.53
CA ARG A 15 -25.66 -3.86 -15.54
C ARG A 15 -25.96 -3.03 -14.30
N LEU A 16 -27.23 -2.91 -13.94
CA LEU A 16 -27.65 -2.23 -12.72
C LEU A 16 -27.35 -3.12 -11.51
N LEU A 17 -26.83 -2.53 -10.44
CA LEU A 17 -26.58 -3.25 -9.18
C LEU A 17 -27.83 -3.35 -8.31
N GLU A 18 -28.76 -2.43 -8.51
CA GLU A 18 -30.04 -2.37 -7.80
C GLU A 18 -31.19 -2.52 -8.80
N PRO A 19 -32.32 -3.10 -8.40
CA PRO A 19 -33.49 -3.18 -9.24
C PRO A 19 -34.00 -1.78 -9.58
N ALA A 20 -34.26 -1.53 -10.86
CA ALA A 20 -34.96 -0.32 -11.27
C ALA A 20 -36.35 -0.28 -10.61
N PRO A 21 -36.86 0.92 -10.25
CA PRO A 21 -38.23 1.07 -9.79
C PRO A 21 -39.19 0.50 -10.82
N ASN A 22 -40.39 0.05 -10.40
CA ASN A 22 -41.37 -0.62 -11.25
C ASN A 22 -41.97 0.34 -12.31
N ILE A 23 -41.17 0.65 -13.33
CA ILE A 23 -41.46 1.62 -14.38
C ILE A 23 -41.35 0.87 -15.71
N LYS A 24 -42.43 0.90 -16.50
CA LYS A 24 -42.47 0.20 -17.81
C LYS A 24 -41.57 0.85 -18.87
N LYS A 25 -41.43 2.18 -18.84
CA LYS A 25 -40.60 2.97 -19.75
C LYS A 25 -40.22 4.28 -19.08
N ALA A 26 -38.94 4.65 -19.12
CA ALA A 26 -38.45 5.93 -18.66
C ALA A 26 -37.26 6.38 -19.51
N GLU A 27 -37.08 7.69 -19.63
CA GLU A 27 -35.85 8.28 -20.16
C GLU A 27 -34.79 8.30 -19.05
N VAL A 28 -33.54 7.95 -19.39
CA VAL A 28 -32.47 7.77 -18.40
C VAL A 28 -31.22 8.49 -18.88
N VAL A 29 -30.56 9.21 -17.97
CA VAL A 29 -29.25 9.82 -18.19
C VAL A 29 -28.20 8.94 -17.52
N VAL A 30 -27.21 8.49 -18.29
CA VAL A 30 -26.11 7.65 -17.79
C VAL A 30 -24.88 8.52 -17.59
N THR A 31 -24.42 8.62 -16.34
CA THR A 31 -23.21 9.36 -15.99
C THR A 31 -22.09 8.38 -15.65
N PHE A 32 -21.00 8.43 -16.40
CA PHE A 32 -19.80 7.67 -16.10
C PHE A 32 -18.99 8.38 -15.03
N LEU A 33 -18.80 7.70 -13.90
CA LEU A 33 -17.91 8.19 -12.86
C LEU A 33 -16.51 7.67 -13.19
N GLU A 34 -15.62 8.58 -13.56
CA GLU A 34 -14.19 8.28 -13.61
C GLU A 34 -13.72 8.11 -12.16
N GLU A 35 -13.61 6.87 -11.70
CA GLU A 35 -12.76 6.60 -10.57
C GLU A 35 -11.34 6.97 -11.03
N GLU A 36 -10.84 8.10 -10.54
CA GLU A 36 -9.41 8.33 -10.49
C GLU A 36 -8.83 7.11 -9.79
N LYS A 37 -8.31 6.17 -10.59
CA LYS A 37 -7.45 5.12 -10.10
C LYS A 37 -6.31 5.88 -9.46
N LYS A 38 -6.41 6.15 -8.16
CA LYS A 38 -5.28 6.47 -7.32
C LYS A 38 -4.41 5.25 -7.49
N ALA A 39 -3.51 5.33 -8.47
CA ALA A 39 -2.41 4.45 -8.66
C ALA A 39 -1.57 4.65 -7.40
N THR A 40 -2.02 4.02 -6.32
CA THR A 40 -1.17 3.70 -5.20
C THR A 40 -0.29 2.59 -5.76
N THR A 41 0.68 3.00 -6.58
CA THR A 41 1.97 2.35 -6.64
C THR A 41 2.50 2.44 -5.21
N LYS A 42 1.95 1.61 -4.32
CA LYS A 42 2.50 1.35 -3.01
C LYS A 42 3.85 0.76 -3.33
N LYS A 43 4.90 1.59 -3.27
CA LYS A 43 6.29 1.12 -3.42
C LYS A 43 6.40 -0.14 -2.57
N ALA A 44 6.78 -1.25 -3.19
CA ALA A 44 6.94 -2.52 -2.51
C ALA A 44 7.77 -2.27 -1.25
N ARG A 45 7.22 -2.60 -0.08
CA ARG A 45 7.91 -2.36 1.20
C ARG A 45 9.18 -3.21 1.21
N LYS A 46 10.34 -2.56 1.14
CA LYS A 46 11.62 -3.24 1.27
C LYS A 46 11.88 -3.50 2.76
N PRO A 47 12.19 -4.74 3.17
CA PRO A 47 12.53 -5.03 4.56
C PRO A 47 13.74 -4.19 5.00
N GLY A 48 13.66 -3.58 6.18
CA GLY A 48 14.67 -2.63 6.67
C GLY A 48 16.09 -3.21 6.77
N GLY A 49 16.23 -4.54 6.92
CA GLY A 49 17.53 -5.22 6.93
C GLY A 49 18.29 -5.11 5.61
N LEU A 50 17.60 -5.23 4.47
CA LEU A 50 18.22 -5.11 3.14
C LEU A 50 18.67 -3.68 2.83
N LEU A 51 17.94 -2.68 3.34
CA LEU A 51 18.33 -1.27 3.23
C LEU A 51 19.60 -0.97 4.03
N ARG A 52 19.76 -1.60 5.21
CA ARG A 52 20.98 -1.46 6.02
C ARG A 52 22.18 -2.13 5.37
N LEU A 53 21.99 -3.31 4.77
CA LEU A 53 23.05 -3.98 4.00
C LEU A 53 23.51 -3.14 2.82
N GLN A 54 22.59 -2.59 2.01
CA GLN A 54 22.95 -1.69 0.91
C GLN A 54 23.60 -0.39 1.39
N LYS A 55 23.14 0.19 2.51
CA LYS A 55 23.75 1.40 3.07
C LYS A 55 25.16 1.17 3.61
N ASN A 56 25.46 -0.06 4.00
CA ASN A 56 26.74 -0.44 4.62
C ASN A 56 27.62 -1.30 3.70
N SER A 57 27.19 -1.62 2.48
CA SER A 57 28.01 -2.32 1.50
C SER A 57 29.18 -1.41 1.10
N GLY A 58 30.37 -1.76 1.56
CA GLY A 58 31.60 -0.97 1.37
C GLY A 58 32.12 -0.28 2.65
N LYS A 59 31.38 -0.31 3.76
CA LYS A 59 31.92 0.10 5.06
C LYS A 59 32.73 -1.04 5.65
N ARG A 60 34.00 -0.76 5.96
CA ARG A 60 34.83 -1.65 6.76
C ARG A 60 34.37 -1.51 8.21
N PHE A 61 33.77 -2.56 8.74
CA PHE A 61 33.51 -2.67 10.17
C PHE A 61 34.83 -3.09 10.79
N ASP A 62 35.52 -2.14 11.40
CA ASP A 62 36.76 -2.42 12.12
C ASP A 62 36.41 -2.81 13.55
N ILE A 63 37.13 -3.80 14.07
CA ILE A 63 36.98 -4.22 15.46
C ILE A 63 37.74 -3.17 16.30
N PRO A 64 37.12 -2.58 17.33
CA PRO A 64 37.81 -1.68 18.24
C PRO A 64 39.08 -2.34 18.82
N LYS A 65 40.16 -1.57 18.96
CA LYS A 65 41.46 -2.11 19.42
C LYS A 65 41.43 -2.66 20.84
N ASP A 66 40.47 -2.19 21.62
CA ASP A 66 40.19 -2.50 23.02
C ASP A 66 39.11 -3.59 23.21
N PHE A 67 38.69 -4.27 22.13
CA PHE A 67 37.66 -5.32 22.22
C PHE A 67 38.03 -6.45 23.19
N ASN A 68 39.32 -6.75 23.32
CA ASN A 68 39.83 -7.79 24.21
C ASN A 68 40.27 -7.24 25.57
N ASP A 69 40.13 -5.94 25.83
CA ASP A 69 40.55 -5.37 27.11
C ASP A 69 39.64 -5.89 28.24
N PRO A 70 40.21 -6.21 29.41
CA PRO A 70 39.45 -6.72 30.53
C PRO A 70 38.40 -5.69 30.97
N ILE A 71 37.14 -6.14 31.02
CA ILE A 71 36.02 -5.33 31.48
C ILE A 71 36.18 -5.09 32.99
N ASN A 72 36.63 -3.89 33.37
CA ASN A 72 36.87 -3.53 34.77
C ASN A 72 35.58 -3.60 35.60
N ASP A 73 34.42 -3.31 35.01
CA ASP A 73 33.12 -3.32 35.70
C ASP A 73 32.72 -4.71 36.21
N LEU A 74 33.32 -5.80 35.71
CA LEU A 74 33.02 -7.15 36.16
C LEU A 74 33.90 -7.61 37.34
N LYS A 75 34.94 -6.83 37.71
CA LYS A 75 35.85 -7.16 38.82
C LYS A 75 35.17 -7.09 40.18
N ASP A 76 34.14 -6.27 40.32
CA ASP A 76 33.38 -6.14 41.56
C ASP A 76 32.35 -7.27 41.74
N TYR A 77 32.21 -8.15 40.74
CA TYR A 77 31.21 -9.23 40.69
C TYR A 77 31.81 -10.64 40.56
N MET A 78 33.12 -10.77 40.38
CA MET A 78 33.88 -12.04 40.35
C MET A 78 34.80 -12.15 41.57
#